data_AF-A0A378YD96-F1
#
_entry.id   AF-A0A378YD96-F1
#
_cell.length_a   1.000
_cell.length_b   1.000
_cell.length_c   1.000
_cell.angle_alpha   90.00
_cell.angle_beta   90.00
_cell.angle_gamma   90.00
#
_symmetry.space_group_name_H-M   'P 1'
#
loop_
_entity.id
_entity.type
_entity.pdbx_description
1 polymer ?
#
loop_
_entity_poly.entity_id
_entity_poly.type
_entity_poly.pdbx_seq_one_letter_code
_entity_poly.pdbx_strand_id
1 'polypeptide(L)'
;MIHRTLMRAMPDVPAMPAMPAMPDVPAQRASRAARRTPRTIRLAISLPLLLAALHVADVRAQAQPQPEATPSSAVAPDTGTPDAEASRLAAMPVAAQAQWLTQAIKSGELAKMRDEAIVARLQALQADALVRVLKAESAALPEYQYELTRHERINDQWQTTPDRMFVKIREKPLQIYAKWLPGGAHAGQEIIYDETKNPKEMYGHLGGILGFTSIWSSIDGPLARSQSNHTVRDLGFAFIAERIAHDGRSFRAEGLSDKPARISASELNGVRVAALEWEAPSGPPQHYARKSRVLIDLKTGLPRGIEAWDASGQKIEEMRFEKVRKMQWTDATFDPRNPDYKF
;
A
#
# COMPACT_ATOMS: atom_id res chain seq x y z
N MET A 1 44.41 54.95 -9.96
CA MET A 1 43.34 54.49 -9.04
C MET A 1 42.66 53.31 -9.71
N ILE A 2 43.12 52.07 -9.47
CA ILE A 2 42.71 51.16 -8.37
C ILE A 2 41.28 50.63 -8.66
N HIS A 3 40.96 49.33 -8.75
CA HIS A 3 41.72 48.08 -8.71
C HIS A 3 40.83 47.01 -9.38
N ARG A 4 41.37 46.29 -10.35
CA ARG A 4 40.96 44.93 -10.72
C ARG A 4 41.77 43.98 -9.82
N THR A 5 41.23 42.80 -9.53
CA THR A 5 41.83 41.61 -8.86
C THR A 5 41.16 41.31 -7.52
N LEU A 6 40.43 40.19 -7.47
CA LEU A 6 40.71 39.11 -6.51
C LEU A 6 39.87 37.87 -6.89
N MET A 7 40.49 36.96 -7.65
CA MET A 7 40.21 35.53 -7.51
C MET A 7 40.55 35.15 -6.08
N ARG A 8 39.59 34.58 -5.34
CA ARG A 8 39.87 33.94 -4.05
C ARG A 8 39.70 32.44 -4.23
N ALA A 9 40.78 31.75 -3.88
CA ALA A 9 40.96 30.32 -3.91
C ALA A 9 39.82 29.55 -3.24
N MET A 10 39.36 28.50 -3.89
CA MET A 10 38.66 27.38 -3.24
C MET A 10 39.71 26.54 -2.50
N PRO A 11 39.45 26.10 -1.26
CA PRO A 11 40.30 25.11 -0.62
C PRO A 11 40.06 23.72 -1.24
N ASP A 12 41.17 23.01 -1.46
CA ASP A 12 41.21 21.60 -1.85
C ASP A 12 40.34 20.75 -0.91
N VAL A 13 39.39 20.02 -1.50
CA VAL A 13 38.70 18.92 -0.82
C VAL A 13 39.63 17.70 -0.91
N PRO A 14 40.04 17.09 0.22
CA PRO A 14 40.86 15.89 0.17
C PRO A 14 40.07 14.74 -0.46
N ALA A 15 40.70 14.06 -1.42
CA ALA A 15 40.20 12.83 -2.01
C ALA A 15 39.91 11.79 -0.92
N MET A 16 38.71 11.20 -0.95
CA MET A 16 38.38 10.07 -0.09
C MET A 16 39.28 8.87 -0.41
N PRO A 17 39.76 8.12 0.60
CA PRO A 17 40.53 6.91 0.36
C PRO A 17 39.66 5.86 -0.32
N ALA A 18 40.22 5.22 -1.34
CA ALA A 18 39.64 4.08 -2.03
C ALA A 18 39.29 2.97 -1.03
N MET A 19 38.05 2.48 -1.09
CA MET A 19 37.65 1.29 -0.34
C MET A 19 38.48 0.07 -0.78
N PRO A 20 38.91 -0.80 0.15
CA PRO A 20 39.61 -2.02 -0.19
C PRO A 20 38.67 -2.97 -0.96
N ALA A 21 39.21 -3.56 -2.02
CA ALA A 21 38.56 -4.61 -2.79
C ALA A 21 38.19 -5.80 -1.87
N MET A 22 36.92 -6.21 -1.94
CA MET A 22 36.47 -7.45 -1.32
C MET A 22 37.08 -8.66 -2.05
N PRO A 23 37.52 -9.70 -1.32
CA PRO A 23 38.11 -10.88 -1.94
C PRO A 23 37.04 -11.72 -2.68
N ASP A 24 37.43 -12.20 -3.86
CA ASP A 24 36.66 -13.12 -4.71
C ASP A 24 36.24 -14.37 -3.94
N VAL A 25 34.93 -14.62 -3.89
CA VAL A 25 34.37 -15.89 -3.41
C VAL A 25 34.24 -16.83 -4.61
N PRO A 26 34.91 -17.99 -4.64
CA PRO A 26 34.86 -18.89 -5.78
C PRO A 26 33.50 -19.58 -5.90
N ALA A 27 32.97 -19.59 -7.12
CA ALA A 27 31.75 -20.28 -7.50
C ALA A 27 31.86 -21.80 -7.23
N GLN A 28 31.05 -22.31 -6.31
CA GLN A 28 30.90 -23.75 -6.11
C GLN A 28 30.01 -24.37 -7.20
N ARG A 29 30.61 -25.29 -7.95
CA ARG A 29 29.99 -26.16 -8.94
C ARG A 29 28.82 -26.95 -8.35
N ALA A 30 27.63 -26.76 -8.91
CA ALA A 30 26.49 -27.64 -8.71
C ALA A 30 26.78 -29.03 -9.31
N SER A 31 26.79 -30.06 -8.45
CA SER A 31 26.89 -31.46 -8.83
C SER A 31 25.51 -31.98 -9.22
N ARG A 32 25.37 -32.47 -10.46
CA ARG A 32 24.22 -33.26 -10.91
C ARG A 32 24.23 -34.61 -10.18
N ALA A 33 23.16 -34.92 -9.46
CA ALA A 33 22.83 -36.29 -9.09
C ALA A 33 21.35 -36.57 -9.39
N ALA A 34 21.12 -37.73 -10.00
CA ALA A 34 19.90 -38.12 -10.68
C ALA A 34 18.84 -38.71 -9.74
N ARG A 35 17.58 -38.48 -10.13
CA ARG A 35 16.38 -39.34 -10.07
C ARG A 35 16.25 -40.32 -8.89
N ARG A 36 15.13 -40.18 -8.17
CA ARG A 36 14.23 -41.28 -7.80
C ARG A 36 12.84 -40.74 -7.47
N THR A 37 11.86 -41.12 -8.27
CA THR A 37 10.43 -40.94 -8.00
C THR A 37 9.95 -42.01 -7.02
N PRO A 38 9.03 -41.68 -6.11
CA PRO A 38 8.06 -42.65 -5.61
C PRO A 38 6.65 -42.33 -6.12
N ARG A 39 6.03 -43.40 -6.61
CA ARG A 39 4.62 -43.52 -6.99
C ARG A 39 3.75 -43.73 -5.74
N THR A 40 2.45 -43.49 -5.94
CA THR A 40 1.28 -43.99 -5.16
C THR A 40 0.94 -43.16 -3.91
N ILE A 41 -0.32 -42.95 -3.48
CA ILE A 41 -1.61 -43.63 -3.68
C ILE A 41 -2.72 -42.54 -3.64
N ARG A 42 -3.67 -42.55 -4.59
CA ARG A 42 -4.94 -41.82 -4.46
C ARG A 42 -5.94 -42.72 -3.75
N LEU A 43 -6.42 -42.30 -2.58
CA LEU A 43 -7.56 -42.95 -1.92
C LEU A 43 -8.82 -42.15 -2.28
N ALA A 44 -9.65 -42.72 -3.16
CA ALA A 44 -11.02 -42.31 -3.38
C ALA A 44 -11.89 -43.01 -2.35
N ILE A 45 -12.74 -42.26 -1.65
CA ILE A 45 -13.85 -42.82 -0.87
C ILE A 45 -15.14 -42.28 -1.49
N SER A 46 -15.85 -43.18 -2.13
CA SER A 46 -17.24 -43.09 -2.55
C SER A 46 -18.11 -43.89 -1.57
N LEU A 47 -19.30 -43.39 -1.24
CA LEU A 47 -20.45 -44.16 -0.73
C LEU A 47 -21.74 -43.30 -0.91
N PRO A 48 -22.96 -43.88 -0.89
CA PRO A 48 -23.85 -43.89 -2.06
C PRO A 48 -25.28 -43.37 -1.77
N LEU A 49 -26.08 -43.39 -2.86
CA LEU A 49 -27.52 -43.15 -3.03
C LEU A 49 -28.48 -43.72 -1.95
N LEU A 50 -29.66 -43.06 -1.81
CA LEU A 50 -31.01 -43.55 -2.25
C LEU A 50 -32.06 -42.40 -2.11
N LEU A 51 -32.72 -41.94 -3.19
CA LEU A 51 -34.09 -42.26 -3.70
C LEU A 51 -35.22 -42.18 -2.64
N ALA A 52 -36.44 -41.65 -2.84
CA ALA A 52 -37.18 -41.02 -3.95
C ALA A 52 -38.49 -40.41 -3.35
N ALA A 53 -39.10 -39.40 -3.99
CA ALA A 53 -40.56 -39.29 -4.13
C ALA A 53 -40.94 -38.14 -5.08
N LEU A 54 -41.68 -38.49 -6.13
CA LEU A 54 -42.45 -37.60 -7.01
C LEU A 54 -43.47 -36.79 -6.21
N HIS A 55 -43.85 -35.58 -6.67
CA HIS A 55 -45.26 -35.13 -6.76
C HIS A 55 -45.39 -33.89 -7.68
N VAL A 56 -46.19 -34.10 -8.73
CA VAL A 56 -47.20 -33.25 -9.40
C VAL A 56 -47.01 -31.72 -9.45
N ALA A 57 -47.10 -31.21 -10.69
CA ALA A 57 -47.16 -29.81 -11.05
C ALA A 57 -48.42 -29.10 -10.55
N ASP A 58 -48.28 -27.83 -10.15
CA ASP A 58 -49.37 -26.86 -10.19
C ASP A 58 -48.84 -25.54 -10.74
N VAL A 59 -49.29 -25.20 -11.95
CA VAL A 59 -49.08 -23.91 -12.60
C VAL A 59 -50.12 -22.96 -12.03
N ARG A 60 -49.67 -21.96 -11.26
CA ARG A 60 -50.51 -20.81 -10.94
C ARG A 60 -49.77 -19.53 -11.31
N ALA A 61 -50.19 -18.94 -12.43
CA ALA A 61 -49.85 -17.59 -12.80
C ALA A 61 -50.37 -16.63 -11.72
N GLN A 62 -49.48 -15.83 -11.15
CA GLN A 62 -49.85 -14.65 -10.36
C GLN A 62 -49.04 -13.45 -10.85
N ALA A 63 -49.80 -12.37 -11.03
CA ALA A 63 -49.45 -11.15 -11.73
C ALA A 63 -48.30 -10.39 -11.05
N GLN A 64 -47.48 -9.81 -11.91
CA GLN A 64 -46.35 -8.94 -11.60
C GLN A 64 -46.88 -7.56 -11.13
N PRO A 65 -46.51 -7.07 -9.94
CA PRO A 65 -46.78 -5.67 -9.58
C PRO A 65 -45.77 -4.76 -10.29
N GLN A 66 -46.28 -3.75 -10.99
CA GLN A 66 -45.49 -2.63 -11.52
C GLN A 66 -44.77 -1.89 -10.37
N PRO A 67 -43.55 -1.39 -10.59
CA PRO A 67 -42.87 -0.57 -9.61
C PRO A 67 -43.49 0.82 -9.52
N GLU A 68 -43.90 1.22 -8.31
CA GLU A 68 -44.24 2.60 -7.97
C GLU A 68 -43.02 3.50 -8.16
N ALA A 69 -43.23 4.60 -8.87
CA ALA A 69 -42.23 5.63 -9.09
C ALA A 69 -41.93 6.36 -7.78
N THR A 70 -40.70 6.21 -7.28
CA THR A 70 -40.12 7.11 -6.30
C THR A 70 -39.73 8.42 -6.99
N PRO A 71 -40.03 9.60 -6.40
CA PRO A 71 -39.59 10.87 -6.97
C PRO A 71 -38.07 10.97 -6.86
N SER A 72 -37.43 10.93 -8.03
CA SER A 72 -36.01 11.26 -8.20
C SER A 72 -35.77 12.68 -7.68
N SER A 73 -35.04 12.81 -6.58
CA SER A 73 -34.48 14.10 -6.17
C SER A 73 -33.48 14.52 -7.24
N ALA A 74 -33.90 15.46 -8.08
CA ALA A 74 -33.08 16.09 -9.08
C ALA A 74 -31.86 16.74 -8.41
N VAL A 75 -30.70 16.09 -8.54
CA VAL A 75 -29.41 16.75 -8.39
C VAL A 75 -29.31 17.74 -9.54
N ALA A 76 -29.09 19.01 -9.23
CA ALA A 76 -28.94 20.07 -10.23
C ALA A 76 -27.90 19.68 -11.30
N PRO A 77 -28.12 20.04 -12.57
CA PRO A 77 -27.20 19.66 -13.64
C PRO A 77 -25.86 20.38 -13.45
N ASP A 78 -24.80 19.59 -13.33
CA ASP A 78 -23.42 20.02 -13.55
C ASP A 78 -23.31 20.49 -15.01
N THR A 79 -23.23 21.80 -15.22
CA THR A 79 -23.38 22.44 -16.55
C THR A 79 -22.11 22.39 -17.41
N GLY A 80 -21.02 21.81 -16.90
CA GLY A 80 -19.79 21.55 -17.66
C GLY A 80 -19.72 20.11 -18.16
N THR A 81 -19.27 19.90 -19.40
CA THR A 81 -18.85 18.54 -19.80
C THR A 81 -17.61 18.14 -18.99
N PRO A 82 -17.44 16.86 -18.62
CA PRO A 82 -16.26 16.38 -17.89
C PRO A 82 -14.94 16.85 -18.51
N ASP A 83 -14.86 16.90 -19.84
CA ASP A 83 -13.65 17.30 -20.56
C ASP A 83 -13.29 18.78 -20.42
N ALA A 84 -14.29 19.68 -20.36
CA ALA A 84 -14.05 21.12 -20.28
C ALA A 84 -13.45 21.51 -18.92
N GLU A 85 -14.03 20.97 -17.85
CA GLU A 85 -13.55 21.19 -16.49
C GLU A 85 -12.19 20.50 -16.23
N ALA A 86 -11.96 19.31 -16.81
CA ALA A 86 -10.65 18.65 -16.77
C ALA A 86 -9.58 19.51 -17.47
N SER A 87 -9.93 20.10 -18.62
CA SER A 87 -9.04 21.01 -19.35
C SER A 87 -8.71 22.27 -18.54
N ARG A 88 -9.69 22.85 -17.84
CA ARG A 88 -9.45 23.98 -16.93
C ARG A 88 -8.52 23.61 -15.78
N LEU A 89 -8.74 22.45 -15.15
CA LEU A 89 -7.88 21.94 -14.08
C LEU A 89 -6.44 21.72 -14.58
N ALA A 90 -6.27 21.13 -15.77
CA ALA A 90 -4.95 20.90 -16.37
C ALA A 90 -4.17 22.20 -16.62
N ALA A 91 -4.87 23.29 -16.96
CA ALA A 91 -4.27 24.62 -17.19
C ALA A 91 -3.85 25.34 -15.90
N MET A 92 -4.28 24.87 -14.72
CA MET A 92 -3.90 25.48 -13.44
C MET A 92 -2.46 25.14 -13.04
N PRO A 93 -1.76 26.04 -12.31
CA PRO A 93 -0.50 25.72 -11.67
C PRO A 93 -0.64 24.55 -10.68
N VAL A 94 0.44 23.78 -10.48
CA VAL A 94 0.48 22.60 -9.57
C VAL A 94 -0.09 22.90 -8.18
N ALA A 95 0.22 24.07 -7.61
CA ALA A 95 -0.28 24.46 -6.29
C ALA A 95 -1.81 24.64 -6.27
N ALA A 96 -2.38 25.23 -7.32
CA ALA A 96 -3.83 25.40 -7.45
C ALA A 96 -4.53 24.07 -7.73
N GLN A 97 -3.92 23.17 -8.52
CA GLN A 97 -4.43 21.80 -8.71
C GLN A 97 -4.49 21.02 -7.40
N ALA A 98 -3.44 21.10 -6.57
CA ALA A 98 -3.42 20.46 -5.26
C ALA A 98 -4.48 21.05 -4.31
N GLN A 99 -4.64 22.38 -4.28
CA GLN A 99 -5.68 23.04 -3.50
C GLN A 99 -7.09 22.62 -3.93
N TRP A 100 -7.33 22.56 -5.25
CA TRP A 100 -8.60 22.07 -5.80
C TRP A 100 -8.88 20.64 -5.32
N LEU A 101 -7.92 19.72 -5.44
CA LEU A 101 -8.12 18.32 -5.06
C LEU A 101 -8.38 18.19 -3.55
N THR A 102 -7.60 18.89 -2.71
CA THR A 102 -7.83 18.93 -1.26
C THR A 102 -9.22 19.46 -0.92
N GLN A 103 -9.68 20.53 -1.59
CA GLN A 103 -11.01 21.08 -1.36
C GLN A 103 -12.11 20.10 -1.77
N ALA A 104 -11.97 19.45 -2.94
CA ALA A 104 -12.93 18.48 -3.45
C ALA A 104 -13.05 17.23 -2.55
N ILE A 105 -11.94 16.80 -1.94
CA ILE A 105 -11.93 15.73 -0.93
C ILE A 105 -12.63 16.21 0.35
N LYS A 106 -12.23 17.35 0.91
CA LYS A 106 -12.76 17.86 2.19
C LYS A 106 -14.24 18.23 2.15
N SER A 107 -14.73 18.73 1.01
CA SER A 107 -16.15 19.01 0.78
C SER A 107 -16.97 17.74 0.53
N GLY A 108 -16.31 16.61 0.26
CA GLY A 108 -16.94 15.37 -0.19
C GLY A 108 -17.49 15.44 -1.62
N GLU A 109 -17.17 16.48 -2.37
CA GLU A 109 -17.58 16.64 -3.78
C GLU A 109 -16.97 15.54 -4.65
N LEU A 110 -15.67 15.26 -4.48
CA LEU A 110 -14.97 14.24 -5.26
C LEU A 110 -15.64 12.87 -5.15
N ALA A 111 -16.06 12.49 -3.93
CA ALA A 111 -16.74 11.23 -3.67
C ALA A 111 -18.19 11.17 -4.17
N LYS A 112 -18.79 12.30 -4.60
CA LYS A 112 -20.15 12.38 -5.16
C LYS A 112 -20.17 12.45 -6.69
N MET A 113 -19.03 12.77 -7.32
CA MET A 113 -18.90 12.83 -8.77
C MET A 113 -19.14 11.45 -9.42
N ARG A 114 -19.60 11.45 -10.67
CA ARG A 114 -19.65 10.23 -11.49
C ARG A 114 -18.25 9.72 -11.79
N ASP A 115 -18.12 8.42 -12.03
CA ASP A 115 -16.81 7.78 -12.26
C ASP A 115 -16.04 8.42 -13.43
N GLU A 116 -16.74 8.76 -14.52
CA GLU A 116 -16.11 9.40 -15.68
C GLU A 116 -15.53 10.78 -15.35
N ALA A 117 -16.23 11.54 -14.50
CA ALA A 117 -15.77 12.85 -14.05
C ALA A 117 -14.57 12.73 -13.11
N ILE A 118 -14.57 11.76 -12.18
CA ILE A 118 -13.42 11.47 -11.32
C ILE A 118 -12.19 11.12 -12.15
N VAL A 119 -12.34 10.20 -13.10
CA VAL A 119 -11.25 9.77 -13.98
C VAL A 119 -10.70 10.97 -14.78
N ALA A 120 -11.57 11.76 -15.41
CA ALA A 120 -11.15 12.93 -16.19
C ALA A 120 -10.39 13.97 -15.34
N ARG A 121 -10.88 14.27 -14.12
CA ARG A 121 -10.21 15.23 -13.22
C ARG A 121 -8.86 14.70 -12.75
N LEU A 122 -8.79 13.45 -12.32
CA LEU A 122 -7.54 12.86 -11.81
C LEU A 122 -6.49 12.70 -12.93
N GLN A 123 -6.90 12.41 -14.17
CA GLN A 123 -6.00 12.36 -15.33
C GLN A 123 -5.43 13.75 -15.69
N ALA A 124 -6.23 14.80 -15.51
CA ALA A 124 -5.81 16.18 -15.75
C ALA A 124 -4.75 16.68 -14.76
N LEU A 125 -4.69 16.10 -13.55
CA LEU A 125 -3.71 16.49 -12.54
C LEU A 125 -2.27 16.22 -13.00
N GLN A 126 -1.37 17.11 -12.62
CA GLN A 126 0.07 16.87 -12.65
C GLN A 126 0.44 15.93 -11.49
N ALA A 127 1.40 15.03 -11.71
CA ALA A 127 1.81 14.05 -10.70
C ALA A 127 2.25 14.73 -9.38
N ASP A 128 2.97 15.85 -9.47
CA ASP A 128 3.38 16.64 -8.31
C ASP A 128 2.19 17.24 -7.53
N ALA A 129 1.06 17.51 -8.16
CA ALA A 129 -0.14 17.98 -7.46
C ALA A 129 -0.76 16.86 -6.62
N LEU A 130 -0.87 15.66 -7.18
CA LEU A 130 -1.31 14.47 -6.44
C LEU A 130 -0.38 14.16 -5.27
N VAL A 131 0.94 14.14 -5.49
CA VAL A 131 1.94 13.88 -4.44
C VAL A 131 1.84 14.91 -3.32
N ARG A 132 1.64 16.19 -3.63
CA ARG A 132 1.44 17.24 -2.62
C ARG A 132 0.23 16.95 -1.73
N VAL A 133 -0.89 16.53 -2.31
CA VAL A 133 -2.10 16.18 -1.54
C VAL A 133 -1.85 14.95 -0.68
N LEU A 134 -1.29 13.86 -1.23
CA LEU A 134 -1.00 12.65 -0.45
C LEU A 134 -0.10 12.93 0.75
N LYS A 135 0.94 13.75 0.57
CA LYS A 135 1.82 14.19 1.66
C LYS A 135 1.09 15.04 2.69
N ALA A 136 0.22 15.96 2.26
CA ALA A 136 -0.54 16.83 3.14
C ALA A 136 -1.58 16.05 3.98
N GLU A 137 -2.33 15.14 3.36
CA GLU A 137 -3.32 14.31 4.06
C GLU A 137 -2.64 13.33 5.04
N SER A 138 -1.48 12.78 4.66
CA SER A 138 -0.67 11.97 5.60
C SER A 138 -0.16 12.80 6.78
N ALA A 139 0.33 14.02 6.54
CA ALA A 139 0.79 14.92 7.61
C ALA A 139 -0.34 15.39 8.54
N ALA A 140 -1.60 15.39 8.07
CA ALA A 140 -2.78 15.71 8.88
C ALA A 140 -3.19 14.57 9.86
N LEU A 141 -2.55 13.41 9.73
CA LEU A 141 -2.66 12.23 10.60
C LEU A 141 -1.35 11.98 11.38
N PRO A 142 -1.01 12.82 12.37
CA PRO A 142 0.21 12.64 13.15
C PRO A 142 0.15 11.38 14.05
N GLU A 143 -1.05 10.98 14.45
CA GLU A 143 -1.30 9.83 15.30
C GLU A 143 -2.60 9.15 14.86
N TYR A 144 -2.54 7.85 14.63
CA TYR A 144 -3.66 7.10 14.07
C TYR A 144 -3.53 5.61 14.30
N GLN A 145 -4.61 4.89 14.00
CA GLN A 145 -4.64 3.44 13.95
C GLN A 145 -5.41 2.95 12.73
N TYR A 146 -5.14 1.72 12.32
CA TYR A 146 -5.87 1.03 11.26
C TYR A 146 -5.79 -0.49 11.41
N GLU A 147 -6.67 -1.21 10.71
CA GLU A 147 -6.50 -2.63 10.41
C GLU A 147 -5.87 -2.78 9.02
N LEU A 148 -4.93 -3.71 8.87
CA LEU A 148 -4.25 -3.98 7.61
C LEU A 148 -4.41 -5.45 7.25
N THR A 149 -4.83 -5.72 6.02
CA THR A 149 -4.62 -7.04 5.40
C THR A 149 -3.41 -6.95 4.49
N ARG A 150 -2.42 -7.82 4.70
CA ARG A 150 -1.15 -7.84 3.95
C ARG A 150 -0.91 -9.22 3.37
N HIS A 151 -0.64 -9.28 2.08
CA HIS A 151 -0.34 -10.50 1.36
C HIS A 151 0.86 -10.27 0.46
N GLU A 152 1.95 -10.96 0.74
CA GLU A 152 3.20 -10.78 0.01
C GLU A 152 3.70 -12.11 -0.55
N ARG A 153 4.45 -11.99 -1.63
CA ARG A 153 5.37 -13.01 -2.09
C ARG A 153 6.68 -12.85 -1.33
N ILE A 154 7.00 -13.82 -0.50
CA ILE A 154 8.24 -13.85 0.29
C ILE A 154 9.10 -14.99 -0.24
N ASN A 155 10.36 -14.72 -0.61
CA ASN A 155 11.25 -15.69 -1.27
C ASN A 155 10.59 -16.38 -2.47
N ASP A 156 9.98 -15.58 -3.36
CA ASP A 156 9.22 -16.03 -4.53
C ASP A 156 7.97 -16.88 -4.24
N GLN A 157 7.57 -17.04 -2.97
CA GLN A 157 6.39 -17.80 -2.57
C GLN A 157 5.25 -16.90 -2.10
N TRP A 158 4.13 -16.95 -2.82
CA TRP A 158 2.88 -16.34 -2.38
C TRP A 158 2.37 -17.07 -1.14
N GLN A 159 2.21 -16.35 -0.04
CA GLN A 159 1.78 -16.97 1.22
C GLN A 159 0.37 -17.56 1.08
N THR A 160 0.04 -18.59 1.86
CA THR A 160 -1.29 -19.24 1.74
C THR A 160 -2.41 -18.35 2.29
N THR A 161 -2.13 -17.65 3.39
CA THR A 161 -3.10 -16.82 4.09
C THR A 161 -2.50 -15.43 4.29
N PRO A 162 -3.24 -14.34 3.99
CA PRO A 162 -2.76 -13.00 4.28
C PRO A 162 -2.68 -12.77 5.79
N ASP A 163 -1.73 -11.93 6.19
CA ASP A 163 -1.70 -11.41 7.55
C ASP A 163 -2.80 -10.38 7.74
N ARG A 164 -3.41 -10.42 8.92
CA ARG A 164 -4.30 -9.37 9.41
C ARG A 164 -3.65 -8.70 10.59
N MET A 165 -3.49 -7.39 10.55
CA MET A 165 -2.77 -6.62 11.54
C MET A 165 -3.65 -5.51 12.08
N PHE A 166 -3.49 -5.19 13.37
CA PHE A 166 -3.93 -3.92 13.95
C PHE A 166 -2.68 -3.09 14.23
N VAL A 167 -2.65 -1.85 13.74
CA VAL A 167 -1.47 -1.00 13.78
C VAL A 167 -1.83 0.33 14.43
N LYS A 168 -0.98 0.81 15.35
CA LYS A 168 -1.00 2.16 15.90
C LYS A 168 0.29 2.87 15.49
N ILE A 169 0.19 4.10 15.04
CA ILE A 169 1.31 4.91 14.59
C ILE A 169 1.26 6.29 15.27
N ARG A 170 2.43 6.75 15.71
CA ARG A 170 2.76 8.16 15.90
C ARG A 170 3.88 8.48 14.90
N GLU A 171 3.71 9.53 14.10
CA GLU A 171 4.65 9.86 13.02
C GLU A 171 5.90 10.61 13.52
N LYS A 172 5.79 11.34 14.65
CA LYS A 172 6.89 12.16 15.20
C LYS A 172 6.93 12.14 16.73
N PRO A 173 7.97 11.54 17.35
CA PRO A 173 8.89 10.60 16.71
C PRO A 173 8.14 9.38 16.15
N LEU A 174 8.71 8.71 15.15
CA LEU A 174 8.15 7.50 14.57
C LEU A 174 8.12 6.38 15.63
N GLN A 175 6.91 6.08 16.09
CA GLN A 175 6.62 5.00 17.02
C GLN A 175 5.47 4.17 16.47
N ILE A 176 5.65 2.86 16.50
CA ILE A 176 4.72 1.91 15.88
C ILE A 176 4.48 0.76 16.84
N TYR A 177 3.20 0.45 17.05
CA TYR A 177 2.77 -0.81 17.62
C TYR A 177 2.02 -1.57 16.55
N ALA A 178 2.34 -2.85 16.36
CA ALA A 178 1.58 -3.72 15.48
C ALA A 178 1.30 -5.06 16.15
N LYS A 179 0.07 -5.55 15.94
CA LYS A 179 -0.40 -6.84 16.43
C LYS A 179 -1.04 -7.63 15.31
N TRP A 180 -0.64 -8.88 15.17
CA TRP A 180 -1.24 -9.80 14.21
C TRP A 180 -2.50 -10.41 14.81
N LEU A 181 -3.62 -10.15 14.13
CA LEU A 181 -4.96 -10.59 14.47
C LEU A 181 -5.16 -12.09 14.15
N PRO A 182 -6.19 -12.73 14.71
CA PRO A 182 -6.50 -14.13 14.41
C PRO A 182 -6.76 -14.39 12.93
N GLY A 183 -6.41 -15.60 12.48
CA GLY A 183 -6.71 -16.11 11.14
C GLY A 183 -5.55 -16.10 10.15
N GLY A 184 -4.34 -15.72 10.57
CA GLY A 184 -3.11 -15.79 9.77
C GLY A 184 -1.99 -16.59 10.45
N ALA A 185 -0.88 -16.83 9.74
CA ALA A 185 0.26 -17.62 10.22
C ALA A 185 0.96 -16.99 11.44
N HIS A 186 0.90 -15.66 11.55
CA HIS A 186 1.56 -14.90 12.61
C HIS A 186 0.60 -14.46 13.72
N ALA A 187 -0.61 -15.05 13.81
CA ALA A 187 -1.63 -14.64 14.78
C ALA A 187 -1.09 -14.61 16.22
N GLY A 188 -1.31 -13.48 16.90
CA GLY A 188 -0.85 -13.23 18.26
C GLY A 188 0.54 -12.63 18.38
N GLN A 189 1.30 -12.48 17.29
CA GLN A 189 2.55 -11.72 17.28
C GLN A 189 2.27 -10.24 17.63
N GLU A 190 3.17 -9.64 18.41
CA GLU A 190 3.13 -8.21 18.75
C GLU A 190 4.54 -7.62 18.61
N ILE A 191 4.64 -6.38 18.10
CA ILE A 191 5.88 -5.62 18.04
C ILE A 191 5.66 -4.18 18.48
N ILE A 192 6.70 -3.59 19.08
CA ILE A 192 6.86 -2.14 19.27
C ILE A 192 8.17 -1.70 18.62
N TYR A 193 8.10 -0.60 17.88
CA TYR A 193 9.22 0.13 17.35
C TYR A 193 9.18 1.57 17.85
N ASP A 194 10.33 2.08 18.28
CA ASP A 194 10.51 3.46 18.72
C ASP A 194 11.85 3.97 18.19
N GLU A 195 11.80 4.88 17.22
CA GLU A 195 13.01 5.38 16.56
C GLU A 195 13.97 6.12 17.51
N THR A 196 13.46 6.65 18.62
CA THR A 196 14.27 7.41 19.59
C THR A 196 15.04 6.51 20.54
N LYS A 197 14.57 5.27 20.73
CA LYS A 197 15.19 4.30 21.64
C LYS A 197 16.14 3.38 20.90
N ASN A 198 15.63 2.67 19.89
CA ASN A 198 16.39 1.67 19.15
C ASN A 198 16.02 1.75 17.66
N PRO A 199 16.63 2.67 16.89
CA PRO A 199 16.22 2.90 15.50
C PRO A 199 16.43 1.69 14.60
N LYS A 200 17.33 0.75 14.93
CA LYS A 200 17.62 -0.42 14.08
C LYS A 200 16.92 -1.70 14.54
N GLU A 201 16.18 -1.64 15.65
CA GLU A 201 15.57 -2.82 16.26
C GLU A 201 14.12 -2.56 16.65
N MET A 202 13.34 -3.64 16.71
CA MET A 202 12.00 -3.66 17.26
C MET A 202 11.96 -4.67 18.40
N TYR A 203 11.14 -4.39 19.40
CA TYR A 203 10.91 -5.28 20.53
C TYR A 203 9.61 -6.04 20.31
N GLY A 204 9.64 -7.36 20.45
CA GLY A 204 8.39 -8.12 20.42
C GLY A 204 8.58 -9.62 20.49
N HIS A 205 7.46 -10.33 20.41
CA HIS A 205 7.41 -11.78 20.51
C HIS A 205 6.66 -12.35 19.32
N LEU A 206 6.94 -13.61 18.99
CA LEU A 206 6.20 -14.32 17.95
C LEU A 206 4.78 -14.69 18.43
N GLY A 207 3.90 -15.03 17.50
CA GLY A 207 2.59 -15.60 17.81
C GLY A 207 2.65 -17.08 18.23
N GLY A 208 1.48 -17.66 18.52
CA GLY A 208 1.34 -19.09 18.82
C GLY A 208 1.80 -19.52 20.22
N ILE A 209 2.00 -20.84 20.41
CA ILE A 209 2.28 -21.48 21.71
C ILE A 209 3.65 -21.08 22.29
N LEU A 210 4.56 -20.56 21.45
CA LEU A 210 5.90 -20.11 21.83
C LEU A 210 5.98 -18.58 22.04
N GLY A 211 4.87 -17.86 21.99
CA GLY A 211 4.81 -16.41 21.98
C GLY A 211 4.99 -15.70 23.32
N PHE A 212 5.66 -16.31 24.29
CA PHE A 212 5.77 -15.77 25.66
C PHE A 212 7.11 -15.08 25.94
N THR A 213 8.05 -15.05 24.98
CA THR A 213 9.35 -14.38 25.16
C THR A 213 9.49 -13.27 24.14
N SER A 214 9.53 -12.05 24.65
CA SER A 214 9.82 -10.85 23.87
C SER A 214 11.33 -10.66 23.71
N ILE A 215 11.76 -10.39 22.47
CA ILE A 215 13.15 -10.20 22.09
C ILE A 215 13.33 -8.88 21.36
N TRP A 216 14.55 -8.34 21.41
CA TRP A 216 14.99 -7.33 20.44
C TRP A 216 15.38 -8.04 19.15
N SER A 217 14.91 -7.53 18.02
CA SER A 217 15.24 -8.04 16.70
C SER A 217 15.48 -6.89 15.73
N SER A 218 16.45 -7.06 14.83
CA SER A 218 16.70 -6.07 13.77
C SER A 218 15.47 -5.89 12.88
N ILE A 219 15.13 -4.64 12.56
CA ILE A 219 13.97 -4.28 11.72
C ILE A 219 14.09 -4.76 10.27
N ASP A 220 15.30 -5.15 9.86
CA ASP A 220 15.59 -5.68 8.54
C ASP A 220 16.37 -7.01 8.60
N GLY A 221 16.50 -7.63 9.77
CA GLY A 221 17.20 -8.91 9.93
C GLY A 221 16.51 -10.08 9.21
N PRO A 222 17.13 -11.28 9.20
CA PRO A 222 16.55 -12.46 8.58
C PRO A 222 15.13 -12.78 9.07
N LEU A 223 14.83 -12.55 10.36
CA LEU A 223 13.49 -12.73 10.91
C LEU A 223 12.47 -11.79 10.26
N ALA A 224 12.75 -10.48 10.22
CA ALA A 224 11.87 -9.50 9.60
C ALA A 224 11.67 -9.80 8.10
N ARG A 225 12.75 -10.08 7.37
CA ARG A 225 12.72 -10.41 5.94
C ARG A 225 12.05 -11.75 5.62
N SER A 226 11.99 -12.68 6.58
CA SER A 226 11.25 -13.93 6.42
C SER A 226 9.73 -13.76 6.46
N GLN A 227 9.24 -12.59 6.92
CA GLN A 227 7.81 -12.32 7.08
C GLN A 227 7.31 -11.19 6.16
N SER A 228 8.20 -10.30 5.69
CA SER A 228 7.82 -9.09 4.96
C SER A 228 8.96 -8.61 4.06
N ASN A 229 8.63 -8.07 2.87
CA ASN A 229 9.63 -7.37 2.03
C ASN A 229 9.90 -5.94 2.52
N HIS A 230 9.08 -5.47 3.47
CA HIS A 230 9.13 -4.16 4.09
C HIS A 230 9.61 -4.22 5.53
N THR A 231 10.11 -3.11 6.04
CA THR A 231 10.44 -2.92 7.45
C THR A 231 9.24 -2.36 8.23
N VAL A 232 9.30 -2.40 9.56
CA VAL A 232 8.26 -1.80 10.42
C VAL A 232 8.03 -0.32 10.12
N ARG A 233 9.05 0.41 9.64
CA ARG A 233 8.98 1.85 9.32
C ARG A 233 8.09 2.16 8.11
N ASP A 234 7.80 1.16 7.31
CA ASP A 234 7.09 1.30 6.04
C ASP A 234 5.56 1.21 6.22
N LEU A 235 5.10 1.05 7.46
CA LEU A 235 3.67 0.94 7.82
C LEU A 235 2.92 2.29 7.78
N GLY A 236 3.63 3.42 7.77
CA GLY A 236 2.99 4.75 7.77
C GLY A 236 2.46 5.21 6.41
N PHE A 237 1.35 5.95 6.40
CA PHE A 237 0.86 6.58 5.16
C PHE A 237 1.84 7.63 4.61
N ALA A 238 2.61 8.28 5.49
CA ALA A 238 3.68 9.18 5.07
C ALA A 238 4.76 8.46 4.24
N PHE A 239 5.09 7.21 4.58
CA PHE A 239 6.01 6.38 3.80
C PHE A 239 5.45 6.11 2.41
N ILE A 240 4.17 5.73 2.31
CA ILE A 240 3.52 5.46 1.01
C ILE A 240 3.53 6.71 0.12
N ALA A 241 3.22 7.88 0.68
CA ALA A 241 3.27 9.14 -0.06
C ALA A 241 4.69 9.48 -0.53
N GLU A 242 5.71 9.23 0.29
CA GLU A 242 7.11 9.43 -0.11
C GLU A 242 7.54 8.40 -1.15
N ARG A 243 7.07 7.16 -1.08
CA ARG A 243 7.38 6.13 -2.06
C ARG A 243 6.85 6.49 -3.45
N ILE A 244 5.59 6.91 -3.56
CA ILE A 244 5.00 7.40 -4.82
C ILE A 244 5.80 8.60 -5.35
N ALA A 245 6.19 9.52 -4.46
CA ALA A 245 7.01 10.66 -4.85
C ALA A 245 8.41 10.26 -5.34
N HIS A 246 9.01 9.24 -4.72
CA HIS A 246 10.31 8.70 -5.11
C HIS A 246 10.24 8.00 -6.47
N ASP A 247 9.27 7.11 -6.66
CA ASP A 247 9.09 6.37 -7.91
C ASP A 247 8.81 7.33 -9.08
N GLY A 248 7.98 8.36 -8.86
CA GLY A 248 7.75 9.41 -9.87
C GLY A 248 9.01 10.21 -10.23
N ARG A 249 9.91 10.49 -9.26
CA ARG A 249 11.22 11.10 -9.55
C ARG A 249 12.12 10.16 -10.35
N SER A 250 12.13 8.86 -10.03
CA SER A 250 12.89 7.86 -10.79
C SER A 250 12.43 7.79 -12.24
N PHE A 251 11.11 7.71 -12.45
CA PHE A 251 10.52 7.67 -13.79
C PHE A 251 10.90 8.91 -14.61
N ARG A 252 10.81 10.11 -14.04
CA ARG A 252 11.27 11.33 -14.73
C ARG A 252 12.76 11.30 -15.07
N ALA A 253 13.60 10.81 -14.16
CA ALA A 253 15.05 10.69 -14.39
C ALA A 253 15.38 9.70 -15.53
N GLU A 254 14.52 8.71 -15.75
CA GLU A 254 14.59 7.73 -16.85
C GLU A 254 13.89 8.21 -18.14
N GLY A 255 13.34 9.42 -18.16
CA GLY A 255 12.59 9.96 -19.31
C GLY A 255 11.19 9.35 -19.49
N LEU A 256 10.68 8.67 -18.46
CA LEU A 256 9.35 8.07 -18.42
C LEU A 256 8.31 9.04 -17.85
N SER A 257 7.04 8.75 -18.10
CA SER A 257 5.94 9.49 -17.47
C SER A 257 5.83 9.11 -15.99
N ASP A 258 5.73 10.12 -15.13
CA ASP A 258 5.42 9.99 -13.70
C ASP A 258 3.92 9.94 -13.41
N LYS A 259 3.08 10.16 -14.43
CA LYS A 259 1.63 10.02 -14.32
C LYS A 259 1.21 8.55 -14.30
N PRO A 260 0.10 8.21 -13.63
CA PRO A 260 -0.49 6.89 -13.76
C PRO A 260 -0.80 6.61 -15.24
N ALA A 261 -0.39 5.44 -15.73
CA ALA A 261 -0.74 4.93 -17.05
C ALA A 261 -2.24 4.65 -17.18
N ARG A 262 -2.90 4.29 -16.06
CA ARG A 262 -4.35 4.11 -15.99
C ARG A 262 -4.91 4.68 -14.70
N ILE A 263 -6.09 5.28 -14.82
CA ILE A 263 -6.91 5.73 -13.70
C ILE A 263 -8.31 5.14 -13.86
N SER A 264 -8.88 4.64 -12.78
CA SER A 264 -10.28 4.20 -12.74
C SER A 264 -10.91 4.54 -11.40
N ALA A 265 -12.23 4.70 -11.37
CA ALA A 265 -13.01 4.80 -10.14
C ALA A 265 -13.83 3.52 -9.96
N SER A 266 -14.01 3.10 -8.71
CA SER A 266 -14.80 1.91 -8.36
C SER A 266 -15.22 1.97 -6.89
N GLU A 267 -15.96 0.95 -6.44
CA GLU A 267 -16.29 0.75 -5.03
C GLU A 267 -15.63 -0.51 -4.49
N LEU A 268 -15.01 -0.41 -3.31
CA LEU A 268 -14.39 -1.51 -2.59
C LEU A 268 -14.96 -1.57 -1.17
N ASN A 269 -15.74 -2.60 -0.87
CA ASN A 269 -16.36 -2.81 0.46
C ASN A 269 -17.14 -1.58 0.96
N GLY A 270 -17.96 -0.96 0.10
CA GLY A 270 -18.73 0.24 0.46
C GLY A 270 -17.94 1.55 0.44
N VAL A 271 -16.67 1.53 0.03
CA VAL A 271 -15.81 2.72 -0.06
C VAL A 271 -15.52 3.02 -1.53
N ARG A 272 -15.87 4.22 -1.98
CA ARG A 272 -15.49 4.68 -3.33
C ARG A 272 -14.00 5.02 -3.37
N VAL A 273 -13.31 4.45 -4.35
CA VAL A 273 -11.86 4.58 -4.52
C VAL A 273 -11.50 4.99 -5.94
N ALA A 274 -10.42 5.75 -6.09
CA ALA A 274 -9.69 5.85 -7.35
C ALA A 274 -8.51 4.87 -7.33
N ALA A 275 -8.39 4.05 -8.37
CA ALA A 275 -7.22 3.23 -8.63
C ALA A 275 -6.28 3.97 -9.58
N LEU A 276 -5.05 4.19 -9.14
CA LEU A 276 -3.96 4.78 -9.90
C LEU A 276 -2.96 3.68 -10.23
N GLU A 277 -2.73 3.42 -11.52
CA GLU A 277 -1.84 2.35 -11.97
C GLU A 277 -0.63 2.91 -12.70
N TRP A 278 0.56 2.45 -12.31
CA TRP A 278 1.81 2.75 -13.00
C TRP A 278 2.40 1.49 -13.60
N GLU A 279 3.11 1.68 -14.70
CA GLU A 279 3.81 0.63 -15.42
C GLU A 279 5.28 1.01 -15.56
N ALA A 280 6.15 0.21 -14.97
CA ALA A 280 7.59 0.34 -15.16
C ALA A 280 8.03 -0.41 -16.42
N PRO A 281 9.03 0.08 -17.18
CA PRO A 281 9.57 -0.66 -18.30
C PRO A 281 10.24 -1.97 -17.85
N SER A 282 10.36 -2.92 -18.78
CA SER A 282 11.15 -4.13 -18.55
C SER A 282 12.63 -3.86 -18.85
N GLY A 283 13.53 -4.45 -18.06
CA GLY A 283 14.98 -4.28 -18.22
C GLY A 283 15.60 -3.36 -17.16
N PRO A 284 16.88 -3.00 -17.30
CA PRO A 284 17.58 -2.12 -16.35
C PRO A 284 17.13 -0.64 -16.47
N PRO A 285 17.08 0.11 -15.34
CA PRO A 285 17.23 -0.38 -13.96
C PRO A 285 16.04 -1.26 -13.56
N GLN A 286 16.30 -2.29 -12.73
CA GLN A 286 15.21 -3.12 -12.23
C GLN A 286 14.33 -2.32 -11.28
N HIS A 287 13.04 -2.28 -11.61
CA HIS A 287 12.00 -1.73 -10.76
C HIS A 287 11.44 -2.82 -9.83
N TYR A 288 11.00 -2.45 -8.63
CA TYR A 288 10.43 -3.41 -7.65
C TYR A 288 9.27 -4.22 -8.24
N ALA A 289 8.46 -3.58 -9.09
CA ALA A 289 7.32 -4.20 -9.76
C ALA A 289 7.22 -3.72 -11.21
N ARG A 290 6.73 -4.58 -12.10
CA ARG A 290 6.39 -4.22 -13.50
C ARG A 290 5.16 -3.32 -13.53
N LYS A 291 4.21 -3.59 -12.64
CA LYS A 291 2.99 -2.81 -12.46
C LYS A 291 2.78 -2.57 -10.97
N SER A 292 2.38 -1.36 -10.61
CA SER A 292 1.91 -1.01 -9.27
C SER A 292 0.54 -0.34 -9.37
N ARG A 293 -0.28 -0.55 -8.34
CA ARG A 293 -1.59 0.09 -8.20
C ARG A 293 -1.73 0.63 -6.79
N VAL A 294 -2.15 1.88 -6.68
CA VAL A 294 -2.53 2.49 -5.41
C VAL A 294 -4.01 2.83 -5.48
N LEU A 295 -4.76 2.37 -4.47
CA LEU A 295 -6.17 2.70 -4.28
C LEU A 295 -6.26 3.89 -3.32
N ILE A 296 -6.90 4.97 -3.72
CA ILE A 296 -7.12 6.16 -2.91
C ILE A 296 -8.59 6.26 -2.55
N ASP A 297 -8.90 6.36 -1.25
CA ASP A 297 -10.26 6.64 -0.78
C ASP A 297 -10.67 8.06 -1.19
N LEU A 298 -11.73 8.18 -2.00
CA LEU A 298 -12.18 9.47 -2.54
C LEU A 298 -12.75 10.42 -1.47
N LYS A 299 -13.11 9.89 -0.30
CA LYS A 299 -13.62 10.68 0.83
C LYS A 299 -12.50 11.27 1.69
N THR A 300 -11.38 10.56 1.82
CA THR A 300 -10.31 10.94 2.76
C THR A 300 -9.01 11.34 2.08
N GLY A 301 -8.80 10.95 0.82
CA GLY A 301 -7.53 11.13 0.12
C GLY A 301 -6.43 10.17 0.58
N LEU A 302 -6.72 9.24 1.50
CA LEU A 302 -5.75 8.32 2.06
C LEU A 302 -5.63 7.03 1.22
N PRO A 303 -4.46 6.36 1.25
CA PRO A 303 -4.33 5.03 0.68
C PRO A 303 -5.32 4.05 1.32
N ARG A 304 -6.14 3.41 0.48
CA ARG A 304 -7.03 2.30 0.83
C ARG A 304 -6.39 0.95 0.52
N GLY A 305 -5.43 0.90 -0.41
CA GLY A 305 -4.71 -0.31 -0.73
C GLY A 305 -3.57 -0.10 -1.71
N ILE A 306 -2.67 -1.07 -1.74
CA ILE A 306 -1.52 -1.15 -2.65
C ILE A 306 -1.53 -2.54 -3.28
N GLU A 307 -1.16 -2.62 -4.54
CA GLU A 307 -0.89 -3.88 -5.23
C GLU A 307 0.32 -3.74 -6.13
N ALA A 308 1.08 -4.83 -6.26
CA ALA A 308 2.24 -4.89 -7.13
C ALA A 308 2.28 -6.22 -7.90
N TRP A 309 2.72 -6.18 -9.15
CA TRP A 309 2.88 -7.36 -10.01
C TRP A 309 4.27 -7.38 -10.64
N ASP A 310 4.81 -8.59 -10.79
CA ASP A 310 6.07 -8.85 -11.49
C ASP A 310 5.91 -8.78 -13.02
N ALA A 311 7.02 -8.96 -13.74
CA ALA A 311 7.06 -8.96 -15.20
C ALA A 311 6.25 -10.11 -15.85
N SER A 312 5.95 -11.18 -15.11
CA SER A 312 5.08 -12.28 -15.56
C SER A 312 3.59 -12.02 -15.32
N GLY A 313 3.25 -10.89 -14.68
CA GLY A 313 1.89 -10.53 -14.32
C GLY A 313 1.40 -11.22 -13.04
N GLN A 314 2.29 -11.89 -12.29
CA GLN A 314 1.95 -12.45 -10.99
C GLN A 314 2.02 -11.39 -9.90
N LYS A 315 1.11 -11.49 -8.92
CA LYS A 315 1.09 -10.58 -7.78
C LYS A 315 2.32 -10.84 -6.88
N ILE A 316 3.00 -9.76 -6.53
CA ILE A 316 4.11 -9.71 -5.56
C ILE A 316 3.56 -9.26 -4.21
N GLU A 317 2.60 -8.33 -4.22
CA GLU A 317 2.11 -7.68 -3.01
C GLU A 317 0.65 -7.27 -3.18
N GLU A 318 -0.11 -7.41 -2.10
CA GLU A 318 -1.41 -6.77 -1.90
C GLU A 318 -1.55 -6.33 -0.44
N MET A 319 -1.89 -5.07 -0.26
CA MET A 319 -2.21 -4.48 1.05
C MET A 319 -3.54 -3.76 1.00
N ARG A 320 -4.31 -3.84 2.09
CA ARG A 320 -5.59 -3.14 2.28
C ARG A 320 -5.65 -2.50 3.65
N PHE A 321 -5.89 -1.20 3.68
CA PHE A 321 -5.97 -0.40 4.89
C PHE A 321 -7.43 -0.15 5.25
N GLU A 322 -7.85 -0.64 6.42
CA GLU A 322 -9.23 -0.60 6.88
C GLU A 322 -9.36 0.10 8.23
N LYS A 323 -10.57 0.63 8.50
CA LYS A 323 -10.93 1.25 9.77
C LYS A 323 -9.92 2.29 10.27
N VAL A 324 -9.38 3.10 9.36
CA VAL A 324 -8.47 4.20 9.71
C VAL A 324 -9.18 5.16 10.67
N ARG A 325 -8.50 5.51 11.77
CA ARG A 325 -8.99 6.44 12.79
C ARG A 325 -7.84 7.35 13.21
N LYS A 326 -8.07 8.66 13.19
CA LYS A 326 -7.18 9.64 13.84
C LYS A 326 -7.29 9.48 15.35
N MET A 327 -6.15 9.54 16.03
CA MET A 327 -6.04 9.31 17.47
C MET A 327 -5.22 10.43 18.14
N GLN A 328 -5.18 10.38 19.47
CA GLN A 328 -4.26 11.13 20.31
C GLN A 328 -3.68 10.17 21.36
N TRP A 329 -2.37 9.97 21.32
CA TRP A 329 -1.66 8.96 22.08
C TRP A 329 -0.79 9.58 23.16
N THR A 330 -0.71 8.88 24.30
CA THR A 330 0.32 9.13 25.31
C THR A 330 1.50 8.20 25.09
N ASP A 331 2.66 8.50 25.70
CA ASP A 331 3.86 7.68 25.58
C ASP A 331 3.67 6.24 26.08
N ALA A 332 2.74 6.03 27.02
CA ALA A 332 2.34 4.70 27.48
C ALA A 332 1.78 3.82 26.35
N THR A 333 1.29 4.42 25.25
CA THR A 333 0.82 3.68 24.06
C THR A 333 1.94 2.90 23.38
N PHE A 334 3.18 3.38 23.48
CA PHE A 334 4.37 2.77 22.84
C PHE A 334 5.38 2.27 23.88
N ASP A 335 4.94 2.04 25.12
CA ASP A 335 5.72 1.37 26.15
C ASP A 335 5.39 -0.13 26.15
N PRO A 336 6.40 -1.03 26.07
CA PRO A 336 6.17 -2.47 26.21
C PRO A 336 5.50 -2.89 27.53
N ARG A 337 5.53 -2.04 28.58
CA ARG A 337 4.86 -2.28 29.86
C ARG A 337 3.36 -1.93 29.86
N ASN A 338 2.81 -1.52 28.71
CA ASN A 338 1.39 -1.24 28.60
C ASN A 338 0.58 -2.52 28.90
N PRO A 339 -0.37 -2.49 29.85
CA PRO A 339 -1.11 -3.68 30.28
C PRO A 339 -2.01 -4.29 29.19
N ASP A 340 -2.29 -3.55 28.11
CA ASP A 340 -3.06 -4.06 26.97
C ASP A 340 -2.24 -4.96 26.05
N TYR A 341 -0.90 -4.98 26.20
CA TYR A 341 0.03 -5.72 25.36
C TYR A 341 0.55 -6.97 26.06
N LYS A 342 1.00 -7.95 25.28
CA LYS A 342 1.43 -9.27 25.77
C LYS A 342 2.94 -9.48 25.80
N PHE A 343 3.69 -8.40 25.99
CA PHE A 343 5.16 -8.44 26.00
C PHE A 343 5.75 -9.09 27.24
#